data_AF-A0A7X9JFX9-F1
#
_entry.id   AF-A0A7X9JFX9-F1
#
_cell.length_a   1.000
_cell.length_b   1.000
_cell.length_c   1.000
_cell.angle_alpha   90.00
_cell.angle_beta   90.00
_cell.angle_gamma   90.00
#
_symmetry.space_group_name_H-M   'P 1'
#
loop_
_entity.id
_entity.type
_entity.pdbx_description
1 polymer ?
#
loop_
_entity_poly.entity_id
_entity_poly.type
_entity_poly.pdbx_seq_one_letter_code
_entity_poly.pdbx_strand_id
1 'polypeptide(L)'
;AKIRTTINENPTKAARYFLTFLNIAGFSLEDLYGTGWQKITDEQWSGLVKGDAGDEREKWLPRILDICQTAGLTDASTSKTEKLEEVLKAGLPAGNCLIFTAEAVDKRKSLYKIVANIGVVNYFSPVKKEYARKEILQKEAQKLLDGCGKKMAPAAWIALGKKTGFDFRNSLSELEKLISFVGERALIDKEDVEEAVGRTREEEIFALTNALSEKNQLAAISTLNHLLDQGIHQLMIMTMLSREIRLLLQARVMVDSGKLPKFNQSMEYGWFQNTVYPVFSALNPTGRKNDILILNQHPFSVFNALRNCVRFTTSRLTDLLDELLSLERSMKTSASNPQLLLENFLIKFCA
;
A
#
# COMPACT_ATOMS: atom_id res chain seq x y z
N ALA A 1 30.09 10.21 -8.74
CA ALA A 1 30.73 9.19 -9.63
C ALA A 1 30.37 9.33 -11.12
N LYS A 2 29.11 9.11 -11.55
CA LYS A 2 28.73 9.05 -12.98
C LYS A 2 29.08 10.29 -13.82
N ILE A 3 28.99 11.50 -13.25
CA ILE A 3 29.34 12.75 -13.94
C ILE A 3 30.85 12.76 -14.25
N ARG A 4 31.70 12.49 -13.24
CA ARG A 4 33.16 12.47 -13.33
C ARG A 4 33.68 11.46 -14.36
N THR A 5 33.12 10.26 -14.40
CA THR A 5 33.55 9.22 -15.35
C THR A 5 33.09 9.52 -16.78
N THR A 6 31.94 10.18 -16.96
CA THR A 6 31.34 10.40 -18.29
C THR A 6 31.77 11.71 -18.93
N ILE A 7 32.35 12.67 -18.18
CA ILE A 7 32.65 14.02 -18.68
C ILE A 7 33.63 14.05 -19.86
N ASN A 8 34.54 13.07 -19.94
CA ASN A 8 35.50 12.95 -21.05
C ASN A 8 34.92 12.16 -22.24
N GLU A 9 34.14 11.12 -21.98
CA GLU A 9 33.63 10.20 -23.00
C GLU A 9 32.37 10.74 -23.70
N ASN A 10 31.48 11.38 -22.94
CA ASN A 10 30.24 11.95 -23.46
C ASN A 10 29.84 13.21 -22.67
N PRO A 11 30.39 14.38 -23.03
CA PRO A 11 30.18 15.65 -22.33
C PRO A 11 28.69 16.03 -22.18
N THR A 12 27.89 15.85 -23.22
CA THR A 12 26.45 16.17 -23.20
C THR A 12 25.66 15.27 -22.24
N LYS A 13 26.01 13.98 -22.17
CA LYS A 13 25.39 13.03 -21.23
C LYS A 13 25.81 13.34 -19.78
N ALA A 14 27.06 13.70 -19.56
CA ALA A 14 27.54 14.17 -18.26
C ALA A 14 26.80 15.43 -17.80
N ALA A 15 26.55 16.39 -18.70
CA ALA A 15 25.81 17.61 -18.40
C ALA A 15 24.36 17.31 -17.98
N ARG A 16 23.69 16.37 -18.63
CA ARG A 16 22.33 15.92 -18.21
C ARG A 16 22.32 15.27 -16.83
N TYR A 17 23.34 14.45 -16.51
CA TYR A 17 23.48 13.91 -15.16
C TYR A 17 23.74 15.00 -14.12
N PHE A 18 24.50 16.03 -14.48
CA PHE A 18 24.76 17.17 -13.62
C PHE A 18 23.50 18.01 -13.36
N LEU A 19 22.71 18.32 -14.39
CA LEU A 19 21.42 19.02 -14.20
C LEU A 19 20.45 18.22 -13.32
N THR A 20 20.40 16.90 -13.50
CA THR A 20 19.58 16.03 -12.63
C THR A 20 20.06 16.10 -11.18
N PHE A 21 21.38 16.13 -10.97
CA PHE A 21 21.97 16.30 -9.65
C PHE A 21 21.62 17.66 -9.03
N LEU A 22 21.70 18.77 -9.77
CA LEU A 22 21.35 20.10 -9.26
C LEU A 22 19.91 20.16 -8.77
N ASN A 23 18.97 19.57 -9.51
CA ASN A 23 17.56 19.50 -9.13
C ASN A 23 17.34 18.70 -7.83
N ILE A 24 18.06 17.58 -7.65
CA ILE A 24 18.01 16.80 -6.40
C ILE A 24 18.65 17.56 -5.23
N ALA A 25 19.74 18.28 -5.50
CA ALA A 25 20.47 19.06 -4.51
C ALA A 25 19.82 20.41 -4.18
N GLY A 26 18.81 20.84 -4.95
CA GLY A 26 18.11 22.11 -4.77
C GLY A 26 18.89 23.34 -5.20
N PHE A 27 19.90 23.18 -6.07
CA PHE A 27 20.64 24.30 -6.64
C PHE A 27 20.12 24.68 -8.02
N SER A 28 20.12 25.97 -8.34
CA SER A 28 19.95 26.41 -9.72
C SER A 28 21.29 26.41 -10.44
N LEU A 29 21.27 26.18 -11.76
CA LEU A 29 22.47 26.26 -12.60
C LEU A 29 23.08 27.67 -12.60
N GLU A 30 22.23 28.70 -12.50
CA GLU A 30 22.64 30.12 -12.53
C GLU A 30 23.47 30.50 -11.31
N ASP A 31 23.11 29.99 -10.12
CA ASP A 31 23.82 30.27 -8.86
C ASP A 31 25.27 29.75 -8.85
N LEU A 32 25.59 28.81 -9.75
CA LEU A 32 26.88 28.12 -9.78
C LEU A 32 27.85 28.67 -10.84
N TYR A 33 27.41 29.52 -11.76
CA TYR A 33 28.28 30.11 -12.77
C TYR A 33 29.35 31.05 -12.18
N GLY A 34 30.44 31.23 -12.94
CA GLY A 34 31.57 32.05 -12.51
C GLY A 34 32.27 31.47 -11.28
N THR A 35 32.29 32.24 -10.19
CA THR A 35 32.83 31.81 -8.89
C THR A 35 31.75 31.28 -7.93
N GLY A 36 30.49 31.17 -8.37
CA GLY A 36 29.35 30.74 -7.54
C GLY A 36 29.55 29.34 -6.94
N TRP A 37 30.05 28.39 -7.73
CA TRP A 37 30.34 27.03 -7.28
C TRP A 37 31.43 26.95 -6.18
N GLN A 38 32.32 27.95 -6.09
CA GLN A 38 33.37 28.00 -5.05
C GLN A 38 32.82 28.32 -3.66
N LYS A 39 31.57 28.78 -3.57
CA LYS A 39 30.92 29.13 -2.29
C LYS A 39 30.35 27.93 -1.56
N ILE A 40 30.30 26.75 -2.19
CA ILE A 40 29.79 25.53 -1.58
C ILE A 40 30.84 24.96 -0.65
N THR A 41 30.59 24.96 0.66
CA THR A 41 31.54 24.41 1.64
C THR A 41 31.56 22.88 1.62
N ASP A 42 32.61 22.30 2.18
CA ASP A 42 32.77 20.84 2.29
C ASP A 42 31.69 20.21 3.16
N GLU A 43 31.26 20.90 4.22
CA GLU A 43 30.14 20.46 5.06
C GLU A 43 28.81 20.48 4.29
N GLN A 44 28.56 21.54 3.50
CA GLN A 44 27.37 21.64 2.65
C GLN A 44 27.36 20.52 1.61
N TRP A 45 28.51 20.26 0.99
CA TRP A 45 28.63 19.20 -0.01
C TRP A 45 28.42 17.80 0.58
N SER A 46 29.04 17.51 1.72
CA SER A 46 28.91 16.23 2.42
C SER A 46 27.48 15.96 2.90
N GLY A 47 26.73 17.02 3.23
CA GLY A 47 25.31 16.94 3.55
C GLY A 47 24.43 16.60 2.33
N LEU A 48 24.82 17.05 1.13
CA LEU A 48 24.09 16.83 -0.12
C LEU A 48 24.39 15.48 -0.75
N VAL A 49 25.65 15.02 -0.69
CA VAL A 49 26.09 13.76 -1.30
C VAL A 49 26.72 12.86 -0.24
N LYS A 50 25.87 12.11 0.46
CA LYS A 50 26.31 11.18 1.50
C LYS A 50 27.32 10.17 0.93
N GLY A 51 28.54 10.17 1.48
CA GLY A 51 29.61 9.26 1.12
C GLY A 51 30.50 9.71 -0.06
N ASP A 52 30.33 10.93 -0.57
CA ASP A 52 31.27 11.56 -1.53
C ASP A 52 31.85 12.82 -0.87
N ALA A 53 33.14 12.80 -0.54
CA ALA A 53 33.85 13.95 0.02
C ALA A 53 34.03 15.10 -1.00
N GLY A 54 33.60 14.87 -2.26
CA GLY A 54 33.71 15.86 -3.32
C GLY A 54 35.15 15.99 -3.81
N ASP A 55 35.85 14.85 -3.90
CA ASP A 55 37.23 14.81 -4.38
C ASP A 55 37.34 15.46 -5.76
N GLU A 56 38.32 16.35 -5.90
CA GLU A 56 38.65 17.08 -7.13
C GLU A 56 37.53 17.94 -7.72
N ARG A 57 36.55 18.36 -6.91
CA ARG A 57 35.46 19.28 -7.30
C ARG A 57 35.92 20.47 -8.13
N GLU A 58 37.00 21.11 -7.71
CA GLU A 58 37.59 22.26 -8.38
C GLU A 58 38.05 21.97 -9.82
N LYS A 59 38.34 20.70 -10.14
CA LYS A 59 38.78 20.28 -11.48
C LYS A 59 37.62 20.00 -12.42
N TRP A 60 36.51 19.44 -11.92
CA TRP A 60 35.41 18.99 -12.78
C TRP A 60 34.16 19.88 -12.75
N LEU A 61 33.90 20.62 -11.67
CA LEU A 61 32.75 21.53 -11.58
C LEU A 61 32.81 22.69 -12.59
N PRO A 62 33.92 23.44 -12.72
CA PRO A 62 34.02 24.49 -13.72
C PRO A 62 33.80 23.96 -15.14
N ARG A 63 34.38 22.79 -15.40
CA ARG A 63 34.32 22.15 -16.72
C ARG A 63 32.91 21.70 -17.07
N ILE A 64 32.15 21.12 -16.14
CA ILE A 64 30.78 20.71 -16.43
C ILE A 64 29.83 21.90 -16.56
N LEU A 65 30.07 22.99 -15.82
CA LEU A 65 29.34 24.25 -15.96
C LEU A 65 29.56 24.87 -17.34
N ASP A 66 30.81 24.92 -17.80
CA ASP A 66 31.16 25.40 -19.14
C ASP A 66 30.52 24.55 -20.26
N ILE A 67 30.50 23.21 -20.08
CA ILE A 67 29.80 22.30 -21.00
C ILE A 67 28.29 22.58 -21.00
N CYS A 68 27.66 22.79 -19.84
CA CYS A 68 26.23 23.14 -19.76
C CYS A 68 25.94 24.48 -20.47
N GLN A 69 26.80 25.48 -20.28
CA GLN A 69 26.67 26.80 -20.90
C GLN A 69 26.83 26.72 -22.42
N THR A 70 27.90 26.08 -22.89
CA THR A 70 28.20 25.92 -24.32
C THR A 70 27.15 25.08 -25.05
N ALA A 71 26.59 24.07 -24.38
CA ALA A 71 25.54 23.22 -24.94
C ALA A 71 24.13 23.84 -24.87
N GLY A 72 23.97 25.03 -24.27
CA GLY A 72 22.67 25.68 -24.09
C GLY A 72 21.70 24.86 -23.24
N LEU A 73 22.22 24.00 -22.34
CA LEU A 73 21.42 23.10 -21.53
C LEU A 73 20.93 23.84 -20.27
N THR A 74 19.66 24.21 -20.27
CA THR A 74 18.97 24.75 -19.08
C THR A 74 18.35 23.62 -18.25
N ASP A 75 17.92 23.94 -17.03
CA ASP A 75 17.28 22.99 -16.12
C ASP A 75 16.05 22.34 -16.78
N ALA A 76 16.22 21.12 -17.28
CA ALA A 76 15.25 20.45 -18.17
C ALA A 76 13.89 20.14 -17.50
N SER A 77 13.80 20.33 -16.19
CA SER A 77 12.60 20.19 -15.38
C SER A 77 11.63 21.37 -15.54
N THR A 78 12.15 22.59 -15.61
CA THR A 78 11.35 23.83 -15.68
C THR A 78 10.68 23.93 -17.06
N SER A 79 11.46 23.68 -18.12
CA SER A 79 11.02 23.73 -19.52
C SER A 79 9.81 22.82 -19.85
N LYS A 80 9.71 21.64 -19.23
CA LYS A 80 8.60 20.70 -19.51
C LYS A 80 7.31 21.10 -18.79
N THR A 81 7.42 21.66 -17.59
CA THR A 81 6.26 22.13 -16.82
C THR A 81 5.69 23.38 -17.47
N GLU A 82 6.54 24.31 -17.88
CA GLU A 82 6.13 25.54 -18.59
C GLU A 82 5.39 25.22 -19.90
N LYS A 83 5.90 24.28 -20.71
CA LYS A 83 5.21 23.83 -21.93
C LYS A 83 3.82 23.26 -21.65
N LEU A 84 3.67 22.49 -20.58
CA LEU A 84 2.37 21.95 -20.19
C LEU A 84 1.43 23.08 -19.74
N GLU A 85 1.94 24.05 -18.98
CA GLU A 85 1.18 25.23 -18.58
C GLU A 85 0.72 26.07 -19.78
N GLU A 86 1.57 26.24 -20.80
CA GLU A 86 1.23 26.92 -22.06
C GLU A 86 0.12 26.20 -22.80
N VAL A 87 0.22 24.88 -22.97
CA VAL A 87 -0.83 24.06 -23.62
C VAL A 87 -2.15 24.17 -22.86
N LEU A 88 -2.13 24.10 -21.54
CA LEU A 88 -3.33 24.21 -20.71
C LEU A 88 -3.97 25.61 -20.81
N LYS A 89 -3.16 26.67 -20.90
CA LYS A 89 -3.65 28.05 -21.09
C LYS A 89 -4.19 28.28 -22.50
N ALA A 90 -3.56 27.70 -23.51
CA ALA A 90 -4.00 27.79 -24.91
C ALA A 90 -5.32 27.04 -25.16
N GLY A 91 -5.66 26.11 -24.27
CA GLY A 91 -6.85 25.27 -24.36
C GLY A 91 -6.56 23.94 -25.05
N LEU A 92 -7.30 22.91 -24.64
CA LEU A 92 -7.22 21.60 -25.27
C LEU A 92 -8.08 21.57 -26.55
N PRO A 93 -7.66 20.85 -27.60
CA PRO A 93 -8.47 20.74 -28.81
C PRO A 93 -9.83 20.12 -28.50
N ALA A 94 -10.88 20.57 -29.21
CA ALA A 94 -12.25 20.14 -28.99
C ALA A 94 -12.38 18.60 -29.01
N GLY A 95 -13.18 18.06 -28.09
CA GLY A 95 -13.39 16.62 -27.92
C GLY A 95 -12.33 15.90 -27.07
N ASN A 96 -11.27 16.58 -26.64
CA ASN A 96 -10.26 16.00 -25.76
C ASN A 96 -10.51 16.37 -24.30
N CYS A 97 -10.40 15.38 -23.42
CA CYS A 97 -10.43 15.56 -21.96
C CYS A 97 -9.10 15.07 -21.38
N LEU A 98 -8.45 15.92 -20.58
CA LEU A 98 -7.23 15.56 -19.87
C LEU A 98 -7.55 15.28 -18.40
N ILE A 99 -7.20 14.08 -17.94
CA ILE A 99 -7.39 13.66 -16.55
C ILE A 99 -6.02 13.49 -15.90
N PHE A 100 -5.78 14.25 -14.83
CA PHE A 100 -4.61 14.07 -13.98
C PHE A 100 -4.97 13.25 -12.74
N THR A 101 -4.15 12.25 -12.43
CA THR A 101 -4.20 11.50 -11.18
C THR A 101 -2.87 11.67 -10.44
N ALA A 102 -2.94 11.99 -9.15
CA ALA A 102 -1.77 12.16 -8.31
C ALA A 102 -2.12 11.84 -6.86
N GLU A 103 -1.22 11.16 -6.14
CA GLU A 103 -1.40 10.85 -4.72
C GLU A 103 -1.23 12.08 -3.82
N ALA A 104 -0.36 13.01 -4.24
CA ALA A 104 -0.09 14.25 -3.53
C ALA A 104 0.16 15.40 -4.53
N VAL A 105 -0.31 16.59 -4.19
CA VAL A 105 -0.18 17.78 -5.04
C VAL A 105 0.23 18.99 -4.19
N ASP A 106 1.27 19.70 -4.61
CA ASP A 106 1.62 21.00 -4.03
C ASP A 106 0.72 22.09 -4.63
N LYS A 107 -0.27 22.51 -3.85
CA LYS A 107 -1.28 23.51 -4.24
C LYS A 107 -0.70 24.92 -4.50
N ARG A 108 0.57 25.17 -4.14
CA ARG A 108 1.22 26.47 -4.33
C ARG A 108 1.74 26.65 -5.76
N LYS A 109 2.00 25.56 -6.49
CA LYS A 109 2.57 25.59 -7.85
C LYS A 109 1.59 26.19 -8.87
N SER A 110 2.16 26.89 -9.87
CA SER A 110 1.44 27.52 -10.99
C SER A 110 0.55 26.53 -11.73
N LEU A 111 1.08 25.35 -12.08
CA LEU A 111 0.33 24.29 -12.76
C LEU A 111 -0.97 23.91 -12.02
N TYR A 112 -0.95 23.76 -10.69
CA TYR A 112 -2.16 23.46 -9.92
C TYR A 112 -3.19 24.58 -10.03
N LYS A 113 -2.76 25.84 -9.92
CA LYS A 113 -3.64 27.01 -10.02
C LYS A 113 -4.28 27.10 -11.41
N ILE A 114 -3.52 26.79 -12.47
CA ILE A 114 -4.02 26.76 -13.84
C ILE A 114 -5.10 25.69 -13.97
N VAL A 115 -4.82 24.45 -13.57
CA VAL A 115 -5.80 23.33 -13.62
C VAL A 115 -7.05 23.64 -12.81
N ALA A 116 -6.92 24.22 -11.62
CA ALA A 116 -8.05 24.61 -10.77
C ALA A 116 -8.91 25.73 -11.37
N ASN A 117 -8.33 26.60 -12.19
CA ASN A 117 -9.06 27.69 -12.85
C ASN A 117 -9.77 27.22 -14.13
N ILE A 118 -9.16 26.34 -14.93
CA ILE A 118 -9.69 25.94 -16.24
C ILE A 118 -10.51 24.64 -16.20
N GLY A 119 -10.45 23.89 -15.09
CA GLY A 119 -11.04 22.56 -14.98
C GLY A 119 -11.62 22.27 -13.60
N VAL A 120 -11.82 20.98 -13.30
CA VAL A 120 -12.38 20.50 -12.04
C VAL A 120 -11.30 19.79 -11.23
N VAL A 121 -11.15 20.18 -9.97
CA VAL A 121 -10.23 19.52 -9.03
C VAL A 121 -11.03 18.75 -7.98
N ASN A 122 -10.96 17.43 -8.05
CA ASN A 122 -11.54 16.54 -7.05
C ASN A 122 -10.45 16.09 -6.08
N TYR A 123 -10.58 16.47 -4.80
CA TYR A 123 -9.63 16.10 -3.77
C TYR A 123 -10.17 15.00 -2.85
N PHE A 124 -9.56 13.83 -2.92
CA PHE A 124 -9.94 12.66 -2.12
C PHE A 124 -9.08 12.58 -0.86
N SER A 125 -9.49 13.29 0.20
CA SER A 125 -8.78 13.27 1.48
C SER A 125 -8.83 11.88 2.13
N PRO A 126 -7.71 11.37 2.67
CA PRO A 126 -7.75 10.18 3.50
C PRO A 126 -8.53 10.49 4.78
N VAL A 127 -9.65 9.80 4.97
CA VAL A 127 -10.43 9.88 6.20
C VAL A 127 -9.66 9.12 7.29
N LYS A 128 -9.22 9.80 8.35
CA LYS A 128 -8.35 9.16 9.37
C LYS A 128 -9.12 8.32 10.39
N LYS A 129 -10.35 8.74 10.72
CA LYS A 129 -11.17 8.06 11.75
C LYS A 129 -12.04 6.99 11.11
N GLU A 130 -12.02 5.78 11.67
CA GLU A 130 -12.78 4.64 11.14
C GLU A 130 -14.29 4.86 11.16
N TYR A 131 -14.84 5.48 12.23
CA TYR A 131 -16.27 5.82 12.30
C TYR A 131 -16.69 6.70 11.11
N ALA A 132 -15.91 7.73 10.80
CA ALA A 132 -16.18 8.60 9.66
C ALA A 132 -16.04 7.85 8.32
N ARG A 133 -15.14 6.86 8.21
CA ARG A 133 -15.07 6.00 7.01
C ARG A 133 -16.34 5.19 6.82
N LYS A 134 -16.82 4.55 7.91
CA LYS A 134 -18.05 3.75 7.89
C LYS A 134 -19.27 4.61 7.57
N GLU A 135 -19.35 5.81 8.14
CA GLU A 135 -20.43 6.76 7.87
C GLU A 135 -20.43 7.21 6.39
N ILE A 136 -19.25 7.52 5.83
CA ILE A 136 -19.12 7.86 4.40
C ILE A 136 -19.51 6.68 3.52
N LEU A 137 -19.02 5.47 3.82
CA LEU A 137 -19.39 4.25 3.11
C LEU A 137 -20.91 4.02 3.15
N GLN A 138 -21.52 4.13 4.34
CA GLN A 138 -22.96 3.96 4.50
C GLN A 138 -23.75 5.01 3.70
N LYS A 139 -23.29 6.26 3.68
CA LYS A 139 -23.92 7.33 2.92
C LYS A 139 -23.84 7.09 1.41
N GLU A 140 -22.69 6.69 0.89
CA GLU A 140 -22.54 6.40 -0.55
C GLU A 140 -23.30 5.13 -0.95
N ALA A 141 -23.31 4.10 -0.10
CA ALA A 141 -24.14 2.91 -0.29
C ALA A 141 -25.63 3.26 -0.36
N GLN A 142 -26.11 4.11 0.55
CA GLN A 142 -27.51 4.55 0.56
C GLN A 142 -27.86 5.33 -0.71
N LYS A 143 -26.99 6.23 -1.18
CA LYS A 143 -27.21 6.95 -2.44
C LYS A 143 -27.32 6.01 -3.64
N LEU A 144 -26.44 5.01 -3.73
CA LEU A 144 -26.49 4.02 -4.81
C LEU A 144 -27.82 3.26 -4.77
N LEU A 145 -28.22 2.78 -3.59
CA LEU A 145 -29.49 2.08 -3.38
C LEU A 145 -30.70 2.94 -3.75
N ASP A 146 -30.75 4.18 -3.25
CA ASP A 146 -31.84 5.13 -3.54
C ASP A 146 -31.92 5.44 -5.04
N GLY A 147 -30.77 5.62 -5.70
CA GLY A 147 -30.68 5.89 -7.14
C GLY A 147 -31.23 4.76 -8.02
N CYS A 148 -31.33 3.54 -7.50
CA CYS A 148 -31.92 2.39 -8.19
C CYS A 148 -33.20 1.84 -7.52
N GLY A 149 -33.78 2.59 -6.57
CA GLY A 149 -35.02 2.20 -5.89
C GLY A 149 -34.90 0.94 -5.03
N LYS A 150 -33.68 0.61 -4.58
CA LYS A 150 -33.39 -0.55 -3.75
C LYS A 150 -33.23 -0.17 -2.28
N LYS A 151 -33.37 -1.15 -1.40
CA LYS A 151 -33.07 -1.08 0.02
C LYS A 151 -32.25 -2.30 0.43
N MET A 152 -31.49 -2.15 1.51
CA MET A 152 -30.69 -3.24 2.08
C MET A 152 -31.11 -3.48 3.52
N ALA A 153 -31.37 -4.74 3.87
CA ALA A 153 -31.71 -5.11 5.24
C ALA A 153 -30.51 -4.87 6.18
N PRO A 154 -30.73 -4.52 7.47
CA PRO A 154 -29.63 -4.32 8.42
C PRO A 154 -28.74 -5.55 8.57
N ALA A 155 -29.31 -6.76 8.53
CA ALA A 155 -28.57 -8.01 8.57
C ALA A 155 -27.67 -8.20 7.34
N ALA A 156 -28.16 -7.80 6.16
CA ALA A 156 -27.40 -7.82 4.91
C ALA A 156 -26.22 -6.84 4.96
N TRP A 157 -26.42 -5.63 5.49
CA TRP A 157 -25.33 -4.66 5.68
C TRP A 157 -24.22 -5.20 6.59
N ILE A 158 -24.59 -5.86 7.69
CA ILE A 158 -23.64 -6.50 8.61
C ILE A 158 -22.89 -7.64 7.89
N ALA A 159 -23.58 -8.47 7.10
CA ALA A 159 -22.96 -9.56 6.35
C ALA A 159 -21.97 -9.03 5.29
N LEU A 160 -22.34 -7.99 4.55
CA LEU A 160 -21.48 -7.34 3.55
C LEU A 160 -20.22 -6.78 4.21
N GLY A 161 -20.39 -6.10 5.35
CA GLY A 161 -19.28 -5.56 6.13
C GLY A 161 -18.32 -6.64 6.63
N LYS A 162 -18.83 -7.82 7.04
CA LYS A 162 -17.99 -8.96 7.43
C LYS A 162 -17.15 -9.49 6.28
N LYS A 163 -17.75 -9.65 5.09
CA LYS A 163 -17.06 -10.19 3.90
C LYS A 163 -16.05 -9.21 3.28
N THR A 164 -16.33 -7.91 3.37
CA THR A 164 -15.53 -6.85 2.70
C THR A 164 -14.64 -6.05 3.66
N GLY A 165 -14.75 -6.28 4.97
CA GLY A 165 -14.01 -5.54 5.99
C GLY A 165 -14.41 -4.06 6.14
N PHE A 166 -15.56 -3.67 5.57
CA PHE A 166 -15.95 -2.26 5.36
C PHE A 166 -14.93 -1.45 4.54
N ASP A 167 -14.15 -2.10 3.66
CA ASP A 167 -13.33 -1.39 2.70
C ASP A 167 -14.21 -0.67 1.67
N PHE A 168 -13.98 0.63 1.49
CA PHE A 168 -14.86 1.48 0.70
C PHE A 168 -15.03 0.98 -0.75
N ARG A 169 -13.94 0.56 -1.40
CA ARG A 169 -13.98 0.12 -2.80
C ARG A 169 -14.66 -1.24 -2.91
N ASN A 170 -14.24 -2.20 -2.07
CA ASN A 170 -14.78 -3.55 -2.11
C ASN A 170 -16.27 -3.57 -1.73
N SER A 171 -16.66 -2.89 -0.66
CA SER A 171 -18.06 -2.84 -0.22
C SER A 171 -18.98 -2.23 -1.29
N LEU A 172 -18.57 -1.15 -1.97
CA LEU A 172 -19.39 -0.54 -3.02
C LEU A 172 -19.46 -1.41 -4.29
N SER A 173 -18.35 -2.04 -4.70
CA SER A 173 -18.35 -2.93 -5.86
C SER A 173 -19.24 -4.17 -5.62
N GLU A 174 -19.19 -4.74 -4.42
CA GLU A 174 -20.05 -5.87 -4.05
C GLU A 174 -21.52 -5.45 -3.92
N LEU A 175 -21.80 -4.22 -3.48
CA LEU A 175 -23.15 -3.66 -3.46
C LEU A 175 -23.73 -3.48 -4.88
N GLU A 176 -22.94 -2.96 -5.83
CA GLU A 176 -23.36 -2.84 -7.25
C GLU A 176 -23.69 -4.21 -7.85
N LYS A 177 -22.89 -5.23 -7.53
CA LYS A 177 -23.18 -6.61 -7.92
C LYS A 177 -24.47 -7.12 -7.28
N LEU A 178 -24.69 -6.87 -5.99
CA LEU A 178 -25.91 -7.26 -5.29
C LEU A 178 -27.15 -6.59 -5.88
N ILE A 179 -27.07 -5.29 -6.20
CA ILE A 179 -28.16 -4.56 -6.87
C ILE A 179 -28.55 -5.25 -8.18
N SER A 180 -27.56 -5.71 -8.95
CA SER A 180 -27.77 -6.43 -10.20
C SER A 180 -28.28 -7.87 -9.97
N PHE A 181 -27.75 -8.55 -8.95
CA PHE A 181 -28.09 -9.93 -8.57
C PHE A 181 -29.56 -10.09 -8.16
N VAL A 182 -30.09 -9.15 -7.36
CA VAL A 182 -31.47 -9.21 -6.90
C VAL A 182 -32.50 -8.89 -7.99
N GLY A 183 -32.05 -8.43 -9.17
CA GLY A 183 -32.89 -8.11 -10.31
C GLY A 183 -33.95 -7.06 -9.95
N GLU A 184 -35.23 -7.38 -10.16
CA GLU A 184 -36.34 -6.47 -9.87
C GLU A 184 -36.68 -6.32 -8.37
N ARG A 185 -36.23 -7.24 -7.51
CA ARG A 185 -36.56 -7.18 -6.07
C ARG A 185 -36.03 -5.91 -5.42
N ALA A 186 -36.87 -5.21 -4.68
CA ALA A 186 -36.51 -3.93 -4.05
C ALA A 186 -35.63 -4.10 -2.79
N LEU A 187 -35.64 -5.26 -2.15
CA LEU A 187 -34.91 -5.52 -0.90
C LEU A 187 -33.79 -6.53 -1.12
N ILE A 188 -32.58 -6.15 -0.76
CA ILE A 188 -31.41 -7.02 -0.62
C ILE A 188 -31.38 -7.55 0.82
N ASP A 189 -31.53 -8.85 0.98
CA ASP A 189 -31.49 -9.52 2.29
C ASP A 189 -30.14 -10.18 2.56
N LYS A 190 -29.95 -10.73 3.76
CA LYS A 190 -28.70 -11.35 4.18
C LYS A 190 -28.34 -12.54 3.28
N GLU A 191 -29.32 -13.34 2.89
CA GLU A 191 -29.14 -14.53 2.07
C GLU A 191 -28.58 -14.16 0.69
N ASP A 192 -29.02 -13.03 0.12
CA ASP A 192 -28.48 -12.50 -1.14
C ASP A 192 -26.98 -12.19 -1.04
N VAL A 193 -26.56 -11.64 0.10
CA VAL A 193 -25.15 -11.36 0.39
C VAL A 193 -24.36 -12.65 0.55
N GLU A 194 -24.90 -13.63 1.27
CA GLU A 194 -24.21 -14.90 1.47
C GLU A 194 -24.02 -15.68 0.17
N GLU A 195 -24.98 -15.61 -0.75
CA GLU A 195 -24.96 -16.29 -2.04
C GLU A 195 -24.09 -15.55 -3.08
N ALA A 196 -24.29 -14.25 -3.25
CA ALA A 196 -23.65 -13.51 -4.35
C ALA A 196 -22.27 -12.94 -4.00
N VAL A 197 -22.00 -12.67 -2.72
CA VAL A 197 -20.73 -12.09 -2.27
C VAL A 197 -19.81 -13.22 -1.82
N GLY A 198 -18.80 -13.49 -2.64
CA GLY A 198 -17.69 -14.34 -2.28
C GLY A 198 -16.86 -13.71 -1.16
N ARG A 199 -16.13 -14.55 -0.42
CA ARG A 199 -15.15 -14.05 0.54
C ARG A 199 -13.99 -13.39 -0.21
N THR A 200 -13.43 -12.35 0.38
CA THR A 200 -12.19 -11.77 -0.16
C THR A 200 -11.05 -12.78 -0.03
N ARG A 201 -10.02 -12.68 -0.87
CA ARG A 201 -8.81 -13.53 -0.74
C ARG A 201 -8.19 -13.40 0.64
N GLU A 202 -8.23 -12.21 1.22
CA GLU A 202 -7.77 -11.97 2.58
C GLU A 202 -8.60 -12.74 3.59
N GLU A 203 -9.94 -12.69 3.50
CA GLU A 203 -10.84 -13.44 4.37
C GLU A 203 -10.65 -14.96 4.23
N GLU A 204 -10.46 -15.49 3.02
CA GLU A 204 -10.16 -16.92 2.84
C GLU A 204 -8.82 -17.33 3.45
N ILE A 205 -7.78 -16.48 3.34
CA ILE A 205 -6.52 -16.73 4.02
C ILE A 205 -6.66 -16.62 5.54
N PHE A 206 -7.45 -15.66 6.05
CA PHE A 206 -7.76 -15.60 7.47
C PHE A 206 -8.49 -16.86 7.94
N ALA A 207 -9.45 -17.36 7.15
CA ALA A 207 -10.16 -18.60 7.44
C ALA A 207 -9.20 -19.80 7.44
N LEU A 208 -8.26 -19.84 6.49
CA LEU A 208 -7.22 -20.87 6.43
C LEU A 208 -6.33 -20.82 7.67
N THR A 209 -5.82 -19.65 8.05
CA THR A 209 -4.99 -19.53 9.26
C THR A 209 -5.76 -19.76 10.55
N ASN A 210 -7.05 -19.43 10.59
CA ASN A 210 -7.90 -19.76 11.73
C ASN A 210 -8.06 -21.28 11.86
N ALA A 211 -8.38 -21.97 10.75
CA ALA A 211 -8.48 -23.43 10.73
C ALA A 211 -7.17 -24.11 11.16
N LEU A 212 -6.03 -23.60 10.69
CA LEU A 212 -4.70 -24.02 11.13
C LEU A 212 -4.51 -23.82 12.63
N SER A 213 -4.90 -22.65 13.16
CA SER A 213 -4.78 -22.33 14.59
C SER A 213 -5.65 -23.22 15.48
N GLU A 214 -6.81 -23.64 14.97
CA GLU A 214 -7.73 -24.55 15.64
C GLU A 214 -7.32 -26.01 15.50
N LYS A 215 -6.20 -26.30 14.83
CA LYS A 215 -5.78 -27.65 14.42
C LYS A 215 -6.88 -28.39 13.65
N ASN A 216 -7.73 -27.64 12.95
CA ASN A 216 -8.82 -28.19 12.17
C ASN A 216 -8.32 -28.50 10.75
N GLN A 217 -7.69 -29.66 10.60
CA GLN A 217 -7.12 -30.13 9.35
C GLN A 217 -8.13 -30.19 8.20
N LEU A 218 -9.36 -30.65 8.46
CA LEU A 218 -10.41 -30.73 7.44
C LEU A 218 -10.79 -29.34 6.91
N ALA A 219 -10.99 -28.37 7.82
CA ALA A 219 -11.29 -27.00 7.42
C ALA A 219 -10.10 -26.36 6.68
N ALA A 220 -8.86 -26.62 7.11
CA ALA A 220 -7.68 -26.06 6.45
C ALA A 220 -7.52 -26.57 5.01
N ILE A 221 -7.67 -27.88 4.77
CA ILE A 221 -7.59 -28.45 3.43
C ILE A 221 -8.75 -27.97 2.56
N SER A 222 -9.98 -27.92 3.11
CA SER A 222 -11.14 -27.42 2.38
C SER A 222 -10.95 -25.98 1.91
N THR A 223 -10.46 -25.09 2.78
CA THR A 223 -10.18 -23.69 2.44
C THR A 223 -9.03 -23.57 1.42
N LEU A 224 -7.98 -24.41 1.53
CA LEU A 224 -6.92 -24.44 0.52
C LEU A 224 -7.48 -24.79 -0.87
N ASN A 225 -8.30 -25.83 -0.97
CA ASN A 225 -8.90 -26.24 -2.25
C ASN A 225 -9.77 -25.13 -2.83
N HIS A 226 -10.57 -24.45 -1.99
CA HIS A 226 -11.36 -23.30 -2.44
C HIS A 226 -10.46 -22.21 -3.06
N LEU A 227 -9.35 -21.84 -2.41
CA LEU A 227 -8.41 -20.86 -2.93
C LEU A 227 -7.83 -21.27 -4.29
N LEU A 228 -7.50 -22.57 -4.45
CA LEU A 228 -6.98 -23.11 -5.70
C LEU A 228 -8.03 -23.14 -6.81
N ASP A 229 -9.27 -23.50 -6.50
CA ASP A 229 -10.40 -23.53 -7.43
C ASP A 229 -10.77 -22.12 -7.93
N GLN A 230 -10.52 -21.08 -7.12
CA GLN A 230 -10.60 -19.68 -7.53
C GLN A 230 -9.44 -19.23 -8.45
N GLY A 231 -8.53 -20.13 -8.82
CA GLY A 231 -7.38 -19.85 -9.67
C GLY A 231 -6.25 -19.10 -8.96
N ILE A 232 -6.23 -19.08 -7.62
CA ILE A 232 -5.15 -18.44 -6.87
C ILE A 232 -3.92 -19.33 -6.91
N HIS A 233 -2.84 -18.80 -7.45
CA HIS A 233 -1.59 -19.53 -7.59
C HIS A 233 -0.99 -19.93 -6.22
N GLN A 234 -0.40 -21.13 -6.12
CA GLN A 234 0.13 -21.71 -4.88
C GLN A 234 1.18 -20.79 -4.21
N LEU A 235 2.06 -20.19 -5.00
CA LEU A 235 3.03 -19.21 -4.49
C LEU A 235 2.36 -17.98 -3.87
N MET A 236 1.21 -17.55 -4.39
CA MET A 236 0.44 -16.44 -3.81
C MET A 236 -0.21 -16.86 -2.48
N ILE A 237 -0.78 -18.06 -2.41
CA ILE A 237 -1.31 -18.62 -1.15
C ILE A 237 -0.21 -18.67 -0.09
N MET A 238 0.98 -19.12 -0.48
CA MET A 238 2.14 -19.18 0.40
C MET A 238 2.60 -17.80 0.87
N THR A 239 2.71 -16.80 -0.01
CA THR A 239 3.10 -15.43 0.42
C THR A 239 2.07 -14.83 1.38
N MET A 240 0.78 -15.11 1.15
CA MET A 240 -0.29 -14.69 2.04
C MET A 240 -0.24 -15.41 3.40
N LEU A 241 0.02 -16.72 3.42
CA LEU A 241 0.26 -17.49 4.65
C LEU A 241 1.47 -16.94 5.43
N SER A 242 2.60 -16.71 4.76
CA SER A 242 3.78 -16.14 5.41
C SER A 242 3.50 -14.75 6.00
N ARG A 243 2.71 -13.92 5.31
CA ARG A 243 2.27 -12.62 5.85
C ARG A 243 1.43 -12.83 7.12
N GLU A 244 0.47 -13.74 7.10
CA GLU A 244 -0.43 -13.94 8.23
C GLU A 244 0.28 -14.54 9.45
N ILE A 245 1.19 -15.51 9.27
CA ILE A 245 2.03 -16.01 10.37
C ILE A 245 2.92 -14.91 10.94
N ARG A 246 3.48 -14.01 10.09
CA ARG A 246 4.22 -12.83 10.57
C ARG A 246 3.33 -11.88 11.38
N LEU A 247 2.06 -11.71 11.02
CA LEU A 247 1.13 -10.89 11.80
C LEU A 247 0.80 -11.55 13.14
N LEU A 248 0.57 -12.87 13.17
CA LEU A 248 0.39 -13.63 14.41
C LEU A 248 1.61 -13.53 15.32
N LEU A 249 2.83 -13.61 14.78
CA LEU A 249 4.07 -13.47 15.55
C LEU A 249 4.18 -12.08 16.17
N GLN A 250 3.94 -11.03 15.38
CA GLN A 250 3.95 -9.66 15.89
C GLN A 250 2.87 -9.42 16.95
N ALA A 251 1.67 -9.96 16.75
CA ALA A 251 0.59 -9.92 17.74
C ALA A 251 1.03 -10.63 19.04
N ARG A 252 1.59 -11.83 18.94
CA ARG A 252 2.07 -12.62 20.09
C ARG A 252 3.12 -11.86 20.89
N VAL A 253 4.11 -11.28 20.22
CA VAL A 253 5.15 -10.45 20.84
C VAL A 253 4.55 -9.25 21.58
N MET A 254 3.53 -8.59 21.03
CA MET A 254 2.85 -7.47 21.68
C MET A 254 2.07 -7.89 22.93
N VAL A 255 1.44 -9.07 22.90
CA VAL A 255 0.75 -9.61 24.07
C VAL A 255 1.75 -10.03 25.14
N ASP A 256 2.84 -10.69 24.75
CA ASP A 256 3.92 -11.14 25.65
C ASP A 256 4.64 -9.96 26.31
N SER A 257 4.68 -8.79 25.65
CA SER A 257 5.27 -7.59 26.22
C SER A 257 4.46 -7.01 27.39
N GLY A 258 3.23 -7.48 27.63
CA GLY A 258 2.36 -7.00 28.70
C GLY A 258 1.84 -5.57 28.55
N LYS A 259 2.01 -4.94 27.36
CA LYS A 259 1.61 -3.53 27.12
C LYS A 259 0.15 -3.38 26.71
N LEU A 260 -0.49 -4.48 26.31
CA LEU A 260 -1.89 -4.49 25.91
C LEU A 260 -2.81 -4.79 27.10
N PRO A 261 -4.03 -4.24 27.12
CA PRO A 261 -5.05 -4.66 28.06
C PRO A 261 -5.27 -6.19 27.99
N LYS A 262 -5.62 -6.81 29.13
CA LYS A 262 -6.00 -8.23 29.13
C LYS A 262 -7.26 -8.41 28.29
N PHE A 263 -7.23 -9.38 27.37
CA PHE A 263 -8.36 -9.76 26.53
C PHE A 263 -8.49 -11.29 26.50
N ASN A 264 -9.60 -11.76 25.94
CA ASN A 264 -9.82 -13.18 25.68
C ASN A 264 -10.11 -13.39 24.19
N GLN A 265 -10.04 -14.65 23.75
CA GLN A 265 -10.26 -15.00 22.35
C GLN A 265 -11.68 -14.68 21.85
N SER A 266 -12.67 -14.68 22.74
CA SER A 266 -14.07 -14.39 22.43
C SER A 266 -14.39 -12.90 22.48
N MET A 267 -13.37 -12.01 22.47
CA MET A 267 -13.61 -10.57 22.48
C MET A 267 -14.40 -10.13 21.25
N GLU A 268 -15.40 -9.28 21.47
CA GLU A 268 -16.18 -8.65 20.42
C GLU A 268 -15.39 -7.52 19.75
N TYR A 269 -15.59 -7.34 18.43
CA TYR A 269 -14.89 -6.30 17.67
C TYR A 269 -15.12 -4.90 18.24
N GLY A 270 -16.35 -4.59 18.67
CA GLY A 270 -16.67 -3.30 19.28
C GLY A 270 -15.90 -3.03 20.58
N TRP A 271 -15.71 -4.05 21.42
CA TRP A 271 -14.89 -3.92 22.63
C TRP A 271 -13.40 -3.72 22.28
N PHE A 272 -12.89 -4.51 21.34
CA PHE A 272 -11.52 -4.36 20.84
C PHE A 272 -11.24 -2.93 20.37
N GLN A 273 -12.15 -2.35 19.58
CA GLN A 273 -12.00 -0.99 19.06
C GLN A 273 -11.95 0.07 20.16
N ASN A 274 -12.73 -0.10 21.22
CA ASN A 274 -12.84 0.89 22.29
C ASN A 274 -11.75 0.73 23.35
N THR A 275 -11.21 -0.48 23.55
CA THR A 275 -10.32 -0.78 24.67
C THR A 275 -8.89 -1.11 24.25
N VAL A 276 -8.71 -1.95 23.23
CA VAL A 276 -7.39 -2.46 22.85
C VAL A 276 -6.75 -1.63 21.75
N TYR A 277 -7.51 -1.31 20.70
CA TYR A 277 -6.99 -0.60 19.53
C TYR A 277 -6.42 0.80 19.84
N PRO A 278 -6.98 1.60 20.77
CA PRO A 278 -6.39 2.90 21.12
C PRO A 278 -4.98 2.73 21.72
N VAL A 279 -4.79 1.76 22.61
CA VAL A 279 -3.47 1.44 23.19
C VAL A 279 -2.52 0.96 22.10
N PHE A 280 -3.00 0.08 21.21
CA PHE A 280 -2.24 -0.44 20.09
C PHE A 280 -1.73 0.67 19.15
N SER A 281 -2.60 1.61 18.79
CA SER A 281 -2.24 2.75 17.93
C SER A 281 -1.23 3.72 18.58
N ALA A 282 -1.28 3.87 19.91
CA ALA A 282 -0.33 4.70 20.65
C ALA A 282 1.10 4.12 20.67
N LEU A 283 1.26 2.81 20.43
CA LEU A 283 2.57 2.15 20.37
C LEU A 283 3.37 2.43 19.09
N ASN A 284 2.79 3.13 18.10
CA ASN A 284 3.48 3.59 16.89
C ASN A 284 3.60 5.13 16.80
N PRO A 285 4.33 5.79 17.72
CA PRO A 285 4.35 7.25 17.79
C PRO A 285 5.06 7.92 16.61
N THR A 286 5.92 7.19 15.88
CA THR A 286 6.72 7.75 14.77
C THR A 286 6.03 7.69 13.41
N GLY A 287 4.91 6.96 13.29
CA GLY A 287 4.16 6.83 12.04
C GLY A 287 4.99 6.28 10.87
N ARG A 288 6.08 5.54 11.14
CA ARG A 288 6.88 4.92 10.08
C ARG A 288 5.98 3.95 9.32
N LYS A 289 5.67 4.31 8.07
CA LYS A 289 4.93 3.47 7.14
C LYS A 289 5.80 2.27 6.81
N ASN A 290 5.38 1.11 7.30
CA ASN A 290 5.92 -0.18 6.92
C ASN A 290 4.73 -1.14 6.90
N ASP A 291 4.33 -1.55 5.70
CA ASP A 291 3.15 -2.38 5.47
C ASP A 291 3.31 -3.80 6.02
N ILE A 292 4.51 -4.16 6.49
CA ILE A 292 4.78 -5.44 7.18
C ILE A 292 4.40 -5.36 8.66
N LEU A 293 4.40 -4.16 9.26
CA LEU A 293 4.14 -3.99 10.69
C LEU A 293 2.65 -4.14 11.00
N ILE A 294 2.33 -4.93 12.02
CA ILE A 294 0.97 -5.09 12.54
C ILE A 294 0.36 -3.74 12.98
N LEU A 295 1.21 -2.81 13.43
CA LEU A 295 0.85 -1.44 13.83
C LEU A 295 0.26 -0.58 12.70
N ASN A 296 0.48 -0.97 11.44
CA ASN A 296 0.00 -0.26 10.27
C ASN A 296 -1.15 -0.99 9.56
N GLN A 297 -1.58 -2.16 10.05
CA GLN A 297 -2.67 -2.92 9.45
C GLN A 297 -4.04 -2.33 9.81
N HIS A 298 -5.06 -2.67 9.01
CA HIS A 298 -6.44 -2.31 9.31
C HIS A 298 -6.87 -2.92 10.66
N PRO A 299 -7.65 -2.20 11.51
CA PRO A 299 -8.06 -2.66 12.84
C PRO A 299 -8.71 -4.06 12.84
N PHE A 300 -9.47 -4.41 11.81
CA PHE A 300 -10.07 -5.74 11.69
C PHE A 300 -9.02 -6.86 11.53
N SER A 301 -7.95 -6.63 10.76
CA SER A 301 -6.84 -7.57 10.64
C SER A 301 -6.08 -7.71 11.97
N VAL A 302 -5.85 -6.59 12.68
CA VAL A 302 -5.22 -6.60 14.01
C VAL A 302 -6.08 -7.38 15.01
N PHE A 303 -7.39 -7.17 14.99
CA PHE A 303 -8.35 -7.89 15.82
C PHE A 303 -8.26 -9.41 15.62
N ASN A 304 -8.27 -9.87 14.37
CA ASN A 304 -8.16 -11.29 14.05
C ASN A 304 -6.81 -11.86 14.49
N ALA A 305 -5.71 -11.16 14.20
CA ALA A 305 -4.38 -11.57 14.62
C ALA A 305 -4.26 -11.71 16.14
N LEU A 306 -4.80 -10.76 16.92
CA LEU A 306 -4.79 -10.83 18.38
C LEU A 306 -5.63 -11.99 18.92
N ARG A 307 -6.82 -12.23 18.37
CA ARG A 307 -7.68 -13.36 18.78
C ARG A 307 -7.00 -14.70 18.52
N ASN A 308 -6.28 -14.82 17.41
CA ASN A 308 -5.70 -16.10 17.01
C ASN A 308 -4.30 -16.33 17.59
N CYS A 309 -3.53 -15.27 17.89
CA CYS A 309 -2.18 -15.41 18.44
C CYS A 309 -2.14 -16.05 19.83
N VAL A 310 -3.24 -16.08 20.57
CA VAL A 310 -3.31 -16.71 21.91
C VAL A 310 -3.15 -18.23 21.85
N ARG A 311 -3.34 -18.85 20.69
CA ARG A 311 -3.17 -20.29 20.47
C ARG A 311 -1.73 -20.71 20.21
N PHE A 312 -0.82 -19.74 20.06
CA PHE A 312 0.55 -19.98 19.66
C PHE A 312 1.54 -19.40 20.65
N THR A 313 2.73 -20.00 20.71
CA THR A 313 3.90 -19.40 21.34
C THR A 313 4.75 -18.68 20.30
N THR A 314 5.56 -17.73 20.76
CA THR A 314 6.54 -17.03 19.90
C THR A 314 7.52 -17.99 19.23
N SER A 315 7.98 -19.02 19.96
CA SER A 315 8.83 -20.09 19.39
C SER A 315 8.12 -20.80 18.25
N ARG A 316 6.88 -21.28 18.47
CA ARG A 316 6.15 -22.04 17.45
C ARG A 316 5.93 -21.23 16.17
N LEU A 317 5.57 -19.95 16.30
CA LEU A 317 5.39 -19.07 15.14
C LEU A 317 6.70 -18.81 14.38
N THR A 318 7.83 -18.82 15.09
CA THR A 318 9.16 -18.72 14.47
C THR A 318 9.49 -19.99 13.69
N ASP A 319 9.31 -21.16 14.31
CA ASP A 319 9.51 -22.46 13.65
C ASP A 319 8.65 -22.59 12.39
N LEU A 320 7.40 -22.11 12.44
CA LEU A 320 6.49 -22.10 11.30
C LEU A 320 6.96 -21.22 10.14
N LEU A 321 7.63 -20.10 10.44
CA LEU A 321 8.25 -19.27 9.39
C LEU A 321 9.44 -19.98 8.74
N ASP A 322 10.23 -20.71 9.52
CA ASP A 322 11.35 -21.52 8.99
C ASP A 322 10.83 -22.69 8.14
N GLU A 323 9.77 -23.36 8.57
CA GLU A 323 9.08 -24.39 7.78
C GLU A 323 8.53 -23.82 6.46
N LEU A 324 7.88 -22.64 6.49
CA LEU A 324 7.41 -21.96 5.28
C LEU A 324 8.56 -21.55 4.36
N LEU A 325 9.69 -21.12 4.90
CA LEU A 325 10.88 -20.79 4.10
C LEU A 325 11.42 -22.02 3.37
N SER A 326 11.48 -23.17 4.06
CA SER A 326 11.87 -24.45 3.46
C SER A 326 10.89 -24.90 2.37
N LEU A 327 9.59 -24.73 2.62
CA LEU A 327 8.53 -25.00 1.65
C LEU A 327 8.69 -24.13 0.39
N GLU A 328 8.85 -22.82 0.57
CA GLU A 328 9.05 -21.86 -0.51
C GLU A 328 10.27 -22.20 -1.36
N ARG A 329 11.39 -22.52 -0.71
CA ARG A 329 12.60 -22.96 -1.41
C ARG A 329 12.33 -24.21 -2.22
N SER A 330 11.63 -25.20 -1.66
CA SER A 330 11.28 -26.44 -2.34
C SER A 330 10.42 -26.18 -3.58
N MET A 331 9.39 -25.33 -3.46
CA MET A 331 8.53 -24.95 -4.58
C MET A 331 9.28 -24.25 -5.72
N LYS A 332 10.27 -23.41 -5.40
CA LYS A 332 11.03 -22.63 -6.39
C LYS A 332 12.18 -23.39 -7.04
N THR A 333 12.68 -24.45 -6.41
CA THR A 333 13.92 -25.13 -6.84
C THR A 333 13.74 -26.58 -7.26
N SER A 334 12.60 -27.20 -6.95
CA SER A 334 12.32 -28.59 -7.30
C SER A 334 11.15 -28.71 -8.26
N ALA A 335 11.11 -29.80 -9.03
CA ALA A 335 9.96 -30.15 -9.89
C ALA A 335 8.79 -30.79 -9.11
N SER A 336 8.70 -30.53 -7.80
CA SER A 336 7.65 -31.08 -6.94
C SER A 336 6.31 -30.43 -7.24
N ASN A 337 5.20 -31.18 -7.10
CA ASN A 337 3.86 -30.60 -7.22
C ASN A 337 3.61 -29.58 -6.08
N PRO A 338 3.46 -28.28 -6.37
CA PRO A 338 3.31 -27.25 -5.35
C PRO A 338 2.04 -27.39 -4.50
N GLN A 339 0.97 -27.96 -5.05
CA GLN A 339 -0.25 -28.20 -4.29
C GLN A 339 -0.02 -29.26 -3.20
N LEU A 340 0.59 -30.40 -3.55
CA LEU A 340 0.92 -31.45 -2.57
C LEU A 340 1.87 -30.94 -1.47
N LEU A 341 2.79 -30.05 -1.82
CA LEU A 341 3.68 -29.41 -0.85
C LEU A 341 2.89 -28.56 0.15
N LEU A 342 1.91 -27.76 -0.31
CA LEU A 342 1.03 -26.98 0.58
C LEU A 342 0.15 -27.87 1.44
N GLU A 343 -0.52 -28.87 0.86
CA GLU A 343 -1.37 -29.79 1.60
C GLU A 343 -0.58 -30.48 2.73
N ASN A 344 0.60 -31.02 2.43
CA ASN A 344 1.47 -31.64 3.43
C ASN A 344 1.90 -30.65 4.51
N PHE A 345 2.19 -29.40 4.16
CA PHE A 345 2.50 -28.36 5.13
C PHE A 345 1.31 -28.09 6.07
N LEU A 346 0.09 -27.94 5.53
CA LEU A 346 -1.11 -27.71 6.35
C LEU A 346 -1.42 -28.90 7.26
N ILE A 347 -1.24 -30.13 6.78
CA ILE A 347 -1.42 -31.35 7.58
C ILE A 347 -0.43 -31.37 8.75
N LYS A 348 0.85 -31.11 8.47
CA LYS A 348 1.90 -31.05 9.50
C LYS A 348 1.67 -29.92 10.50
N PHE A 349 1.12 -28.80 10.05
CA PHE A 349 0.78 -27.68 10.92
C PHE A 349 -0.28 -28.08 11.96
N CYS A 350 -1.30 -28.83 11.53
CA CYS A 350 -2.44 -29.20 12.37
C CYS A 350 -2.15 -30.38 13.32
N ALA A 351 -1.11 -31.18 13.06
CA ALA A 351 -0.63 -32.21 13.98
C ALA A 351 -0.17 -31.57 15.32
#